data_AF-A0A9D2AQL9-F1
#
_entry.id   AF-A0A9D2AQL9-F1
#
_cell.length_a   1.000
_cell.length_b   1.000
_cell.length_c   1.000
_cell.angle_alpha   90.00
_cell.angle_beta   90.00
_cell.angle_gamma   90.00
#
_symmetry.space_group_name_H-M   'P 1'
#
loop_
_entity.id
_entity.type
_entity.pdbx_description
1 polymer ?
#
loop_
_entity_poly.entity_id
_entity_poly.type
_entity_poly.pdbx_seq_one_letter_code
_entity_poly.pdbx_strand_id
1 'polypeptide(L)'
;MNRNDNAARESARERIVRRLQERYPDRQFTSEDDFYDALDEYDTALSHHYEQMLGDQNKLCQLMCSNPKMGAFISDVADGEDSLIACIRYFGKELFDHADDERYMHAVRRANEEFEARNRRYMELEESMRRNVEQSARHIERFMRAKQMDETEFDDFLDRIFHVCRHVFAGDLTVDVLELLYKGLRYDTDLTCAEHAAEIKGRNERITLSKRDHAGDNLPALPHKNGNNETGGYRRPRRRRSIWDM
;
A
#
# COMPACT_ATOMS: atom_id res chain seq x y z
N MET A 1 -4.67 58.38 -41.06
CA MET A 1 -4.84 58.10 -39.62
C MET A 1 -5.08 56.60 -39.43
N ASN A 2 -4.01 55.82 -39.20
CA ASN A 2 -4.15 54.41 -38.84
C ASN A 2 -4.42 54.33 -37.33
N ARG A 3 -5.60 53.85 -36.95
CA ARG A 3 -5.92 53.51 -35.55
C ARG A 3 -5.32 52.14 -35.24
N ASN A 4 -4.59 52.11 -34.14
CA ASN A 4 -3.90 50.95 -33.59
C ASN A 4 -4.93 49.94 -33.05
N ASP A 5 -5.36 48.99 -33.89
CA ASP A 5 -6.15 47.82 -33.48
C ASP A 5 -5.23 46.73 -32.94
N ASN A 6 -4.56 46.99 -31.81
CA ASN A 6 -3.76 45.97 -31.13
C ASN A 6 -4.00 46.04 -29.63
N ALA A 7 -5.25 45.82 -29.21
CA ALA A 7 -5.52 45.32 -27.87
C ALA A 7 -4.83 43.95 -27.77
N ALA A 8 -3.77 43.87 -26.99
CA ALA A 8 -2.91 42.70 -26.85
C ALA A 8 -3.76 41.43 -26.64
N ARG A 9 -3.80 40.57 -27.66
CA ARG A 9 -4.43 39.25 -27.56
C ARG A 9 -3.63 38.43 -26.55
N GLU A 10 -4.29 37.99 -25.48
CA GLU A 10 -3.74 37.06 -24.48
C GLU A 10 -3.04 35.89 -25.20
N SER A 11 -1.78 35.64 -24.84
CA SER A 11 -0.99 34.58 -25.48
C SER A 11 -1.60 33.21 -25.17
N ALA A 12 -1.47 32.26 -26.09
CA ALA A 12 -1.93 30.88 -25.86
C ALA A 12 -1.31 30.28 -24.58
N ARG A 13 -0.05 30.64 -24.28
CA ARG A 13 0.65 30.24 -23.06
C ARG A 13 -0.01 30.81 -21.81
N GLU A 14 -0.34 32.11 -21.79
CA GLU A 14 -0.97 32.77 -20.64
C GLU A 14 -2.34 32.14 -20.30
N ARG A 15 -3.13 31.78 -21.33
CA ARG A 15 -4.39 31.06 -21.16
C ARG A 15 -4.25 29.67 -20.54
N ILE A 16 -3.14 28.98 -20.83
CA ILE A 16 -2.85 27.65 -20.29
C ILE A 16 -2.36 27.78 -18.85
N VAL A 17 -1.44 28.71 -18.58
CA VAL A 17 -0.97 29.01 -17.22
C VAL A 17 -2.14 29.35 -16.31
N ARG A 18 -3.09 30.19 -16.75
CA ARG A 18 -4.29 30.50 -15.95
C ARG A 18 -5.09 29.25 -15.57
N ARG A 19 -5.34 28.34 -16.53
CA ARG A 19 -6.07 27.08 -16.26
C ARG A 19 -5.29 26.15 -15.34
N LEU A 20 -3.98 26.07 -15.50
CA LEU A 20 -3.13 25.30 -14.59
C LEU A 20 -3.17 25.89 -13.18
N GLN A 21 -3.17 27.22 -13.05
CA GLN A 21 -3.20 27.91 -11.76
C GLN A 21 -4.58 27.85 -11.08
N GLU A 22 -5.67 27.75 -11.84
CA GLU A 22 -7.01 27.43 -11.29
C GLU A 22 -7.05 26.02 -10.67
N ARG A 23 -6.34 25.06 -11.27
CA ARG A 23 -6.32 23.66 -10.80
C ARG A 23 -5.24 23.39 -9.76
N TYR A 24 -4.13 24.11 -9.83
CA TYR A 24 -2.95 24.00 -8.97
C TYR A 24 -2.57 25.39 -8.42
N PRO A 25 -3.34 25.95 -7.49
CA PRO A 25 -3.17 27.34 -7.03
C PRO A 25 -1.83 27.59 -6.32
N ASP A 26 -1.27 26.56 -5.69
CA ASP A 26 -0.02 26.67 -4.90
C ASP A 26 1.24 26.46 -5.75
N ARG A 27 1.11 26.07 -7.02
CA ARG A 27 2.25 25.74 -7.88
C ARG A 27 2.79 26.99 -8.58
N GLN A 28 4.09 27.20 -8.49
CA GLN A 28 4.78 28.28 -9.18
C GLN A 28 5.35 27.76 -10.50
N PHE A 29 5.11 28.49 -11.60
CA PHE A 29 5.60 28.14 -12.95
C PHE A 29 6.84 28.97 -13.28
N THR A 30 7.92 28.72 -12.55
CA THR A 30 9.17 29.48 -12.63
C THR A 30 10.07 29.06 -13.78
N SER A 31 10.06 27.76 -14.14
CA SER A 31 10.78 27.18 -15.27
C SER A 31 9.86 26.77 -16.43
N GLU A 32 10.43 26.54 -17.61
CA GLU A 32 9.72 25.86 -18.70
C GLU A 32 9.41 24.40 -18.35
N ASP A 33 10.33 23.71 -17.67
CA ASP A 33 10.12 22.33 -17.22
C ASP A 33 8.94 22.25 -16.23
N ASP A 34 8.88 23.13 -15.23
CA ASP A 34 7.76 23.20 -14.27
C ASP A 34 6.40 23.37 -14.99
N PHE A 35 6.39 24.14 -16.08
CA PHE A 35 5.19 24.38 -16.89
C PHE A 35 4.80 23.15 -17.69
N TYR A 36 5.74 22.48 -18.34
CA TYR A 36 5.47 21.27 -19.13
C TYR A 36 5.09 20.08 -18.25
N ASP A 37 5.74 19.90 -17.10
CA ASP A 37 5.40 18.85 -16.12
C ASP A 37 3.97 19.03 -15.59
N ALA A 38 3.59 20.26 -15.24
CA ALA A 38 2.23 20.55 -14.79
C ALA A 38 1.19 20.37 -15.91
N LEU A 39 1.58 20.61 -17.16
CA LEU A 39 0.71 20.41 -18.30
C LEU A 39 0.49 18.91 -18.58
N ASP A 40 1.55 18.10 -18.49
CA ASP A 40 1.49 16.65 -18.65
C ASP A 40 0.65 16.00 -17.55
N GLU A 41 0.84 16.43 -16.29
CA GLU A 41 0.03 16.00 -15.17
C GLU A 41 -1.46 16.38 -15.36
N TYR A 42 -1.72 17.61 -15.81
CA TYR A 42 -3.07 18.07 -16.11
C TYR A 42 -3.74 17.22 -17.19
N ASP A 43 -3.03 16.93 -18.28
CA ASP A 43 -3.53 16.17 -19.42
C ASP A 43 -3.75 14.70 -19.07
N THR A 44 -2.82 14.10 -18.31
CA THR A 44 -2.94 12.74 -17.80
C THR A 44 -4.16 12.60 -16.88
N ALA A 45 -4.32 13.52 -15.92
CA ALA A 45 -5.45 13.50 -15.00
C ALA A 45 -6.78 13.71 -15.74
N LEU A 46 -6.80 14.58 -16.75
CA LEU A 46 -7.97 14.83 -17.59
C LEU A 46 -8.33 13.59 -18.42
N SER A 47 -7.35 12.98 -19.08
CA SER A 47 -7.51 11.78 -19.90
C SER A 47 -8.06 10.62 -19.07
N HIS A 48 -7.47 10.38 -17.89
CA HIS A 48 -7.95 9.34 -16.97
C HIS A 48 -9.40 9.60 -16.52
N HIS A 49 -9.75 10.83 -16.16
CA HIS A 49 -11.12 11.18 -15.80
C HIS A 49 -12.11 10.95 -16.96
N TYR A 50 -11.72 11.32 -18.18
CA TYR A 50 -12.55 11.06 -19.37
C TYR A 50 -12.71 9.57 -19.65
N GLU A 51 -11.65 8.77 -19.55
CA GLU A 51 -11.73 7.32 -19.73
C GLU A 51 -12.66 6.67 -18.70
N GLN A 52 -12.59 7.10 -17.44
CA GLN A 52 -13.49 6.63 -16.39
C GLN A 52 -14.95 6.99 -16.70
N MET A 53 -15.23 8.26 -17.02
CA MET A 53 -16.58 8.70 -17.38
C MET A 53 -17.13 7.94 -18.60
N LEU A 54 -16.31 7.74 -19.63
CA LEU A 54 -16.69 6.97 -20.82
C LEU A 54 -16.99 5.52 -20.45
N GLY A 55 -16.17 4.91 -19.60
CA GLY A 55 -16.36 3.56 -19.08
C GLY A 55 -17.68 3.42 -18.33
N ASP A 56 -17.97 4.34 -17.42
CA ASP A 56 -19.20 4.33 -16.63
C ASP A 56 -20.45 4.62 -17.47
N GLN A 57 -20.35 5.55 -18.42
CA GLN A 57 -21.42 5.82 -19.36
C GLN A 57 -21.69 4.63 -20.27
N ASN A 58 -20.67 3.91 -20.72
CA ASN A 58 -20.85 2.66 -21.47
C ASN A 58 -21.54 1.58 -20.63
N LYS A 59 -21.17 1.40 -19.37
CA LYS A 59 -21.86 0.46 -18.46
C LYS A 59 -23.32 0.84 -18.27
N LEU A 60 -23.61 2.13 -18.06
CA LEU A 60 -24.97 2.62 -17.90
C LEU A 60 -25.80 2.44 -19.18
N CYS A 61 -25.23 2.77 -20.34
CA CYS A 61 -25.85 2.51 -21.64
C CYS A 61 -26.11 1.02 -21.86
N GLN A 62 -25.16 0.14 -21.53
CA GLN A 62 -25.37 -1.32 -21.61
C GLN A 62 -26.51 -1.78 -20.70
N LEU A 63 -26.58 -1.24 -19.47
CA LEU A 63 -27.66 -1.54 -18.53
C LEU A 63 -29.02 -1.10 -19.08
N MET A 64 -29.12 0.12 -19.60
CA MET A 64 -30.34 0.64 -20.24
C MET A 64 -30.73 -0.14 -21.50
N CYS A 65 -29.77 -0.52 -22.35
CA CYS A 65 -30.04 -1.35 -23.52
C CYS A 65 -30.48 -2.76 -23.15
N SER A 66 -29.92 -3.34 -22.08
CA SER A 66 -30.31 -4.68 -21.60
C SER A 66 -31.70 -4.71 -20.99
N ASN A 67 -32.15 -3.60 -20.40
CA ASN A 67 -33.50 -3.43 -19.88
C ASN A 67 -34.06 -2.04 -20.24
N PRO A 68 -34.66 -1.90 -21.44
CA PRO A 68 -35.21 -0.62 -21.91
C PRO A 68 -36.29 -0.05 -20.98
N LYS A 69 -37.05 -0.91 -20.29
CA LYS A 69 -38.07 -0.49 -19.31
C LYS A 69 -37.43 0.17 -18.09
N MET A 70 -36.32 -0.39 -17.58
CA MET A 70 -35.56 0.21 -16.50
C MET A 70 -34.92 1.54 -16.92
N GLY A 71 -34.43 1.63 -18.15
CA GLY A 71 -33.90 2.89 -18.68
C GLY A 71 -34.97 4.00 -18.73
N ALA A 72 -36.15 3.69 -19.24
CA ALA A 72 -37.27 4.64 -19.27
C ALA A 72 -37.73 5.03 -17.86
N PHE A 73 -37.80 4.07 -16.93
CA PHE A 73 -38.08 4.34 -15.52
C PHE A 73 -37.09 5.31 -14.88
N ILE A 74 -35.78 5.09 -15.07
CA ILE A 74 -34.74 5.98 -14.54
C ILE A 74 -34.86 7.39 -15.12
N SER A 75 -35.18 7.50 -16.42
CA SER A 75 -35.37 8.80 -17.09
C SER A 75 -36.52 9.59 -16.48
N ASP A 76 -37.71 8.98 -16.38
CA ASP A 76 -38.91 9.66 -15.84
C ASP A 76 -38.70 10.12 -14.39
N VAL A 77 -38.04 9.28 -13.57
CA VAL A 77 -37.71 9.64 -12.17
C VAL A 77 -36.68 10.76 -12.10
N ALA A 78 -35.66 10.75 -12.98
CA ALA A 78 -34.67 11.82 -13.06
C ALA A 78 -35.29 13.16 -13.51
N ASP A 79 -36.33 13.11 -14.35
CA ASP A 79 -37.13 14.26 -14.77
C ASP A 79 -38.11 14.77 -13.68
N GLY A 80 -38.10 14.12 -12.51
CA GLY A 80 -38.86 14.53 -11.32
C GLY A 80 -40.24 13.90 -11.17
N GLU A 81 -40.55 12.85 -11.94
CA GLU A 81 -41.77 12.08 -11.76
C GLU A 81 -41.72 11.23 -10.49
N ASP A 82 -42.89 10.99 -9.88
CA ASP A 82 -43.00 10.13 -8.70
C ASP A 82 -42.57 8.69 -9.03
N SER A 83 -41.62 8.16 -8.26
CA SER A 83 -41.03 6.85 -8.49
C SER A 83 -42.02 5.69 -8.45
N LEU A 84 -43.09 5.77 -7.67
CA LEU A 84 -44.11 4.72 -7.64
C LEU A 84 -45.00 4.78 -8.87
N ILE A 85 -45.37 5.99 -9.30
CA ILE A 85 -46.14 6.21 -10.53
C ILE A 85 -45.35 5.72 -11.76
N ALA A 86 -44.07 6.09 -11.87
CA ALA A 86 -43.19 5.63 -12.93
C ALA A 86 -42.97 4.10 -12.87
N CYS A 87 -42.83 3.52 -11.67
CA CYS A 87 -42.70 2.08 -11.50
C CYS A 87 -43.94 1.33 -12.02
N ILE A 88 -45.15 1.78 -11.65
CA ILE A 88 -46.41 1.19 -12.13
C ILE A 88 -46.52 1.32 -13.66
N ARG A 89 -46.11 2.45 -14.24
CA ARG A 89 -46.14 2.67 -15.70
C ARG A 89 -45.32 1.64 -16.47
N TYR A 90 -44.09 1.37 -16.02
CA TYR A 90 -43.15 0.53 -16.79
C TYR A 90 -43.14 -0.94 -16.39
N PHE A 91 -43.42 -1.25 -15.12
CA PHE A 91 -43.38 -2.61 -14.57
C PHE A 91 -44.77 -3.18 -14.27
N GLY A 92 -45.82 -2.35 -14.35
CA GLY A 92 -47.20 -2.76 -14.18
C GLY A 92 -47.67 -2.72 -12.72
N LYS A 93 -48.99 -2.56 -12.54
CA LYS A 93 -49.63 -2.59 -11.20
C LYS A 93 -49.67 -4.01 -10.60
N GLU A 94 -49.51 -5.04 -11.43
CA GLU A 94 -49.53 -6.45 -10.99
C GLU A 94 -48.49 -6.75 -9.89
N LEU A 95 -47.39 -5.99 -9.84
CA LEU A 95 -46.40 -6.01 -8.76
C LEU A 95 -47.02 -5.71 -7.38
N PHE A 96 -48.11 -4.94 -7.34
CA PHE A 96 -48.87 -4.54 -6.16
C PHE A 96 -50.19 -5.31 -6.02
N ASP A 97 -50.71 -5.91 -7.09
CA ASP A 97 -51.98 -6.65 -7.06
C ASP A 97 -51.85 -8.02 -6.35
N HIS A 98 -50.63 -8.50 -6.09
CA HIS A 98 -50.35 -9.71 -5.31
C HIS A 98 -50.21 -9.48 -3.80
N ALA A 99 -50.69 -8.35 -3.27
CA ALA A 99 -50.62 -8.06 -1.84
C ALA A 99 -51.33 -9.12 -0.95
N ASP A 100 -52.34 -9.80 -1.50
CA ASP A 100 -53.09 -10.87 -0.82
C ASP A 100 -52.46 -12.27 -0.99
N ASP A 101 -51.43 -12.42 -1.84
CA ASP A 101 -50.70 -13.69 -2.00
C ASP A 101 -49.60 -13.80 -0.94
N GLU A 102 -49.84 -14.66 0.05
CA GLU A 102 -48.94 -14.89 1.18
C GLU A 102 -47.53 -15.33 0.74
N ARG A 103 -47.42 -16.09 -0.37
CA ARG A 103 -46.11 -16.53 -0.89
C ARG A 103 -45.33 -15.39 -1.52
N TYR A 104 -46.02 -14.53 -2.27
CA TYR A 104 -45.43 -13.34 -2.87
C TYR A 104 -44.96 -12.37 -1.79
N MET A 105 -45.79 -12.11 -0.78
CA MET A 105 -45.44 -11.25 0.36
C MET A 105 -44.28 -11.79 1.19
N HIS A 106 -44.16 -13.11 1.35
CA HIS A 106 -42.98 -13.73 1.97
C HIS A 106 -41.70 -13.51 1.13
N ALA A 107 -41.78 -13.64 -0.20
CA ALA A 107 -40.63 -13.40 -1.07
C ALA A 107 -40.18 -11.92 -1.05
N VAL A 108 -41.14 -10.98 -1.07
CA VAL A 108 -40.87 -9.53 -0.96
C VAL A 108 -40.23 -9.19 0.39
N ARG A 109 -40.77 -9.70 1.51
CA ARG A 109 -40.17 -9.50 2.84
C ARG A 109 -38.75 -10.04 2.89
N ARG A 110 -38.51 -11.25 2.38
CA ARG A 110 -37.16 -11.84 2.36
C ARG A 110 -36.19 -10.99 1.54
N ALA A 111 -36.61 -10.48 0.38
CA ALA A 111 -35.79 -9.61 -0.45
C ALA A 111 -35.49 -8.27 0.25
N ASN A 112 -36.46 -7.69 0.96
CA ASN A 112 -36.25 -6.48 1.74
C ASN A 112 -35.33 -6.70 2.95
N GLU A 113 -35.52 -7.78 3.70
CA GLU A 113 -34.64 -8.17 4.81
C GLU A 113 -33.20 -8.39 4.35
N GLU A 114 -33.00 -9.01 3.18
CA GLU A 114 -31.68 -9.19 2.57
C GLU A 114 -31.05 -7.84 2.18
N PHE A 115 -31.82 -6.95 1.55
CA PHE A 115 -31.37 -5.61 1.23
C PHE A 115 -31.00 -4.81 2.48
N GLU A 116 -31.86 -4.81 3.51
CA GLU A 116 -31.61 -4.13 4.79
C GLU A 116 -30.40 -4.72 5.53
N ALA A 117 -30.23 -6.04 5.53
CA ALA A 117 -29.06 -6.69 6.11
C ALA A 117 -27.77 -6.30 5.37
N ARG A 118 -27.81 -6.29 4.03
CA ARG A 118 -26.69 -5.86 3.19
C ARG A 118 -26.36 -4.38 3.44
N ASN A 119 -27.37 -3.52 3.46
CA ASN A 119 -27.21 -2.09 3.67
C ASN A 119 -26.64 -1.77 5.06
N ARG A 120 -27.13 -2.45 6.10
CA ARG A 120 -26.57 -2.35 7.46
C ARG A 120 -25.10 -2.75 7.50
N ARG A 121 -24.73 -3.88 6.90
CA ARG A 121 -23.31 -4.31 6.82
C ARG A 121 -22.44 -3.28 6.09
N TYR A 122 -22.93 -2.69 5.00
CA TYR A 122 -22.22 -1.63 4.29
C TYR A 122 -22.03 -0.40 5.18
N MET A 123 -23.09 0.06 5.86
CA MET A 123 -23.02 1.20 6.78
C MET A 123 -22.07 0.92 7.96
N GLU A 124 -22.13 -0.26 8.56
CA GLU A 124 -21.21 -0.67 9.64
C GLU A 124 -19.76 -0.70 9.16
N LEU A 125 -19.51 -1.25 7.97
CA LEU A 125 -18.18 -1.28 7.37
C LEU A 125 -17.67 0.14 7.09
N GLU A 126 -18.49 0.99 6.50
CA GLU A 126 -18.15 2.38 6.18
C GLU A 126 -17.87 3.19 7.46
N GLU A 127 -18.70 3.06 8.50
CA GLU A 127 -18.44 3.69 9.79
C GLU A 127 -17.13 3.19 10.42
N SER A 128 -16.87 1.88 10.34
CA SER A 128 -15.63 1.30 10.84
C SER A 128 -14.41 1.84 10.08
N MET A 129 -14.49 1.94 8.75
CA MET A 129 -13.43 2.49 7.91
C MET A 129 -13.18 3.96 8.25
N ARG A 130 -14.23 4.77 8.39
CA ARG A 130 -14.11 6.18 8.77
C ARG A 130 -13.43 6.33 10.12
N ARG A 131 -13.88 5.58 11.14
CA ARG A 131 -13.25 5.57 12.47
C ARG A 131 -11.79 5.13 12.40
N ASN A 132 -11.48 4.12 11.59
CA ASN A 132 -10.11 3.63 11.41
C ASN A 132 -9.22 4.71 10.78
N VAL A 133 -9.70 5.42 9.74
CA VAL A 133 -8.95 6.53 9.13
C VAL A 133 -8.68 7.64 10.15
N GLU A 134 -9.70 8.07 10.90
CA GLU A 134 -9.58 9.09 11.94
C GLU A 134 -8.58 8.69 13.04
N GLN A 135 -8.60 7.43 13.46
CA GLN A 135 -7.66 6.90 14.46
C GLN A 135 -6.25 6.72 13.88
N SER A 136 -6.14 6.35 12.60
CA SER A 136 -4.85 6.09 11.94
C SER A 136 -3.96 7.31 11.94
N ALA A 137 -4.52 8.52 11.72
CA ALA A 137 -3.75 9.77 11.81
C ALA A 137 -3.01 9.90 13.16
N ARG A 138 -3.70 9.62 14.28
CA ARG A 138 -3.10 9.69 15.62
C ARG A 138 -2.06 8.59 15.85
N HIS A 139 -2.29 7.40 15.30
CA HIS A 139 -1.33 6.29 15.40
C HIS A 139 -0.06 6.59 14.60
N ILE A 140 -0.20 7.18 13.41
CA ILE A 140 0.89 7.62 12.54
C ILE A 140 1.76 8.66 13.25
N GLU A 141 1.16 9.75 13.76
CA GLU A 141 1.89 10.80 14.48
C GLU A 141 2.68 10.24 15.67
N ARG A 142 2.05 9.34 16.44
CA ARG A 142 2.71 8.71 17.59
C ARG A 142 3.88 7.84 17.16
N PHE A 143 3.75 7.13 16.05
CA PHE A 143 4.79 6.26 15.51
C PHE A 143 5.97 7.07 14.97
N MET A 144 5.72 8.11 14.17
CA MET A 144 6.74 9.03 13.67
C MET A 144 7.53 9.65 14.83
N ARG A 145 6.84 10.13 15.88
CA ARG A 145 7.49 10.68 17.08
C ARG A 145 8.34 9.64 17.81
N ALA A 146 7.86 8.40 17.95
CA ALA A 146 8.59 7.35 18.65
C ALA A 146 9.87 6.91 17.91
N LYS A 147 9.85 6.99 16.58
CA LYS A 147 10.98 6.61 15.72
C LYS A 147 11.84 7.79 15.26
N GLN A 148 11.45 9.02 15.62
CA GLN A 148 12.12 10.26 15.23
C GLN A 148 12.23 10.40 13.70
N MET A 149 11.20 9.95 12.98
CA MET A 149 11.12 10.01 11.52
C MET A 149 10.52 11.34 11.09
N ASP A 150 11.02 11.88 9.97
CA ASP A 150 10.39 13.00 9.28
C ASP A 150 9.28 12.53 8.31
N GLU A 151 8.53 13.48 7.73
CA GLU A 151 7.43 13.17 6.81
C GLU A 151 7.92 12.45 5.55
N THR A 152 9.09 12.82 5.02
CA THR A 152 9.64 12.21 3.79
C THR A 152 10.06 10.75 4.01
N GLU A 153 10.71 10.44 5.12
CA GLU A 153 11.10 9.09 5.51
C GLU A 153 9.85 8.23 5.81
N PHE A 154 8.80 8.84 6.35
CA PHE A 154 7.55 8.16 6.59
C PHE A 154 6.78 7.84 5.29
N ASP A 155 6.80 8.74 4.30
CA ASP A 155 6.21 8.49 2.99
C ASP A 155 6.93 7.34 2.26
N ASP A 156 8.27 7.34 2.27
CA ASP A 156 9.07 6.22 1.72
C ASP A 156 8.75 4.89 2.41
N PHE A 157 8.53 4.93 3.73
CA PHE A 157 8.12 3.76 4.51
C PHE A 157 6.72 3.27 4.12
N LEU A 158 5.76 4.19 3.93
CA LEU A 158 4.42 3.86 3.48
C LEU A 158 4.41 3.26 2.07
N ASP A 159 5.18 3.82 1.15
CA ASP A 159 5.32 3.29 -0.21
C ASP A 159 5.80 1.84 -0.20
N ARG A 160 6.74 1.51 0.70
CA ARG A 160 7.21 0.14 0.87
C ARG A 160 6.14 -0.79 1.42
N ILE A 161 5.32 -0.31 2.35
CA ILE A 161 4.16 -1.07 2.86
C ILE A 161 3.15 -1.30 1.73
N PHE A 162 2.80 -0.26 0.98
CA PHE A 162 1.84 -0.36 -0.12
C PHE A 162 2.32 -1.32 -1.20
N HIS A 163 3.61 -1.31 -1.51
CA HIS A 163 4.20 -2.28 -2.42
C HIS A 163 4.00 -3.72 -1.94
N VAL A 164 4.29 -4.03 -0.67
CA VAL A 164 4.07 -5.36 -0.09
C VAL A 164 2.58 -5.73 -0.11
N CYS A 165 1.71 -4.84 0.35
CA CYS A 165 0.27 -5.07 0.37
C CYS A 165 -0.28 -5.37 -1.04
N ARG A 166 0.18 -4.64 -2.06
CA ARG A 166 -0.22 -4.86 -3.45
C ARG A 166 0.12 -6.27 -3.92
N HIS A 167 1.34 -6.74 -3.65
CA HIS A 167 1.76 -8.11 -4.02
C HIS A 167 0.98 -9.18 -3.24
N VAL A 168 0.74 -8.96 -1.94
CA VAL A 168 -0.03 -9.89 -1.10
C VAL A 168 -1.49 -9.98 -1.56
N PHE A 169 -2.15 -8.84 -1.84
CA PHE A 169 -3.54 -8.83 -2.31
C PHE A 169 -3.69 -9.38 -3.73
N ALA A 170 -2.67 -9.21 -4.58
CA ALA A 170 -2.64 -9.79 -5.93
C ALA A 170 -2.34 -11.31 -5.91
N GLY A 171 -1.91 -11.87 -4.78
CA GLY A 171 -1.47 -13.27 -4.67
C GLY A 171 -0.10 -13.55 -5.31
N ASP A 172 0.65 -12.51 -5.68
CA ASP A 172 1.97 -12.60 -6.30
C ASP A 172 3.07 -12.44 -5.24
N LEU A 173 3.29 -13.52 -4.47
CA LEU A 173 4.28 -13.55 -3.40
C LEU A 173 5.68 -13.83 -3.96
N THR A 174 6.35 -12.77 -4.40
CA THR A 174 7.74 -12.84 -4.83
C THR A 174 8.68 -13.19 -3.67
N VAL A 175 9.85 -13.73 -4.00
CA VAL A 175 10.89 -14.07 -3.01
C VAL A 175 11.28 -12.84 -2.18
N ASP A 176 11.36 -11.67 -2.81
CA ASP A 176 11.71 -10.41 -2.15
C ASP A 176 10.68 -10.00 -1.09
N VAL A 177 9.39 -10.14 -1.38
CA VAL A 177 8.30 -9.84 -0.43
C VAL A 177 8.31 -10.83 0.73
N LEU A 178 8.50 -12.13 0.44
CA LEU A 178 8.60 -13.17 1.47
C LEU A 178 9.83 -12.96 2.37
N GLU A 179 10.97 -12.56 1.79
CA GLU A 179 12.19 -12.27 2.54
C GLU A 179 12.03 -11.02 3.41
N LEU A 180 11.36 -9.98 2.91
CA LEU A 180 11.06 -8.78 3.68
C LEU A 180 10.14 -9.08 4.87
N LEU A 181 9.08 -9.86 4.66
CA LEU A 181 8.18 -10.31 5.74
C LEU A 181 8.91 -11.19 6.76
N TYR A 182 9.77 -12.10 6.28
CA TYR A 182 10.57 -12.96 7.15
C TYR A 182 11.54 -12.17 8.04
N LYS A 183 12.26 -11.21 7.45
CA LYS A 183 13.14 -10.29 8.19
C LYS A 183 12.36 -9.45 9.19
N GLY A 184 11.18 -8.95 8.81
CA GLY A 184 10.30 -8.21 9.72
C GLY A 184 9.89 -9.04 10.94
N LEU A 185 9.55 -10.32 10.75
CA LEU A 185 9.11 -11.21 11.83
C LEU A 185 10.24 -11.56 12.81
N ARG A 186 11.49 -11.59 12.33
CA ARG A 186 12.67 -12.03 13.12
C ARG A 186 13.57 -10.90 13.59
N TYR A 187 13.24 -9.66 13.30
CA TYR A 187 14.08 -8.50 13.58
C TYR A 187 14.69 -8.50 14.99
N ASP A 188 13.87 -8.62 16.03
CA ASP A 188 14.35 -8.60 17.43
C ASP A 188 15.23 -9.82 17.80
N THR A 189 14.93 -10.98 17.20
CA THR A 189 15.69 -12.22 17.47
C THR A 189 17.06 -12.17 16.80
N ASP A 190 17.11 -11.69 15.57
CA ASP A 190 18.38 -11.57 14.83
C ASP A 190 19.27 -10.48 15.45
N LEU A 191 18.67 -9.40 15.97
CA LEU A 191 19.41 -8.32 16.63
C LEU A 191 20.04 -8.79 17.95
N THR A 192 19.28 -9.49 18.80
CA THR A 192 19.81 -10.05 20.05
C THR A 192 20.89 -11.11 19.81
N CYS A 193 20.73 -11.94 18.78
CA CYS A 193 21.76 -12.91 18.37
C CYS A 193 23.03 -12.20 17.86
N ALA A 194 22.88 -11.13 17.08
CA ALA A 194 24.00 -10.34 16.58
C ALA A 194 24.76 -9.63 17.71
N GLU A 195 24.06 -9.07 18.70
CA GLU A 195 24.67 -8.47 19.88
C GLU A 195 25.49 -9.49 20.68
N HIS A 196 24.93 -10.67 20.96
CA HIS A 196 25.64 -11.73 21.66
C HIS A 196 26.86 -12.23 20.87
N ALA A 197 26.71 -12.39 19.54
CA ALA A 197 27.82 -12.77 18.68
C ALA A 197 28.93 -11.69 18.66
N ALA A 198 28.56 -10.42 18.63
CA ALA A 198 29.47 -9.29 18.69
C ALA A 198 30.19 -9.22 20.04
N GLU A 199 29.49 -9.47 21.16
CA GLU A 199 30.09 -9.50 22.50
C GLU A 199 31.11 -10.64 22.62
N ILE A 200 30.77 -11.85 22.16
CA ILE A 200 31.68 -13.00 22.15
C ILE A 200 32.90 -12.69 21.29
N LYS A 201 32.70 -12.09 20.10
CA LYS A 201 33.80 -11.70 19.21
C LYS A 201 34.70 -10.64 19.86
N GLY A 202 34.14 -9.60 20.47
CA GLY A 202 34.89 -8.57 21.18
C GLY A 202 35.66 -9.12 22.39
N ARG A 203 35.08 -10.06 23.14
CA ARG A 203 35.79 -10.77 24.23
C ARG A 203 36.95 -11.60 23.68
N ASN A 204 36.76 -12.30 22.56
CA ASN A 204 37.81 -13.10 21.92
C ASN A 204 38.94 -12.23 21.36
N GLU A 205 38.62 -11.09 20.73
CA GLU A 205 39.60 -10.11 20.25
C GLU A 205 40.40 -9.47 21.39
N ARG A 206 39.74 -9.15 22.51
CA ARG A 206 40.44 -8.67 23.71
C ARG A 206 41.42 -9.72 24.25
N ILE A 207 41.02 -10.99 24.29
CA ILE A 207 41.90 -12.08 24.73
C ILE A 207 43.09 -12.26 23.78
N THR A 208 42.90 -12.14 22.46
CA THR A 208 44.01 -12.27 21.50
C THR A 208 44.96 -11.07 21.55
N LEU A 209 44.46 -9.85 21.77
CA LEU A 209 45.28 -8.66 22.00
C LEU A 209 46.08 -8.79 23.31
N SER A 210 45.43 -9.13 24.42
CA SER A 210 46.13 -9.34 25.70
C SER A 210 47.19 -10.44 25.59
N LYS A 211 46.94 -11.52 24.85
CA LYS A 211 47.95 -12.57 24.60
C LYS A 211 49.13 -12.10 23.75
N ARG A 212 48.92 -11.13 22.83
CA ARG A 212 50.00 -10.51 22.06
C ARG A 212 50.86 -9.59 22.93
N ASP A 213 50.23 -8.82 23.82
CA ASP A 213 50.96 -7.95 24.77
C ASP A 213 51.81 -8.79 25.75
N HIS A 214 51.31 -9.95 26.19
CA HIS A 214 52.04 -10.88 27.06
C HIS A 214 53.07 -11.75 26.31
N ALA A 215 53.08 -11.76 24.97
CA ALA A 215 54.12 -12.42 24.18
C ALA A 215 55.36 -11.52 23.99
N GLY A 216 55.27 -10.24 24.35
CA GLY A 216 56.29 -9.22 24.10
C GLY A 216 57.28 -8.96 25.23
N ASP A 217 57.10 -9.46 26.45
CA ASP A 217 58.05 -9.12 27.54
C ASP A 217 58.28 -10.24 28.57
N ASN A 218 59.56 -10.65 28.63
CA ASN A 218 60.32 -11.19 29.76
C ASN A 218 59.89 -12.50 30.46
N LEU A 219 60.01 -13.63 29.75
CA LEU A 219 60.35 -14.89 30.42
C LEU A 219 61.88 -15.06 30.46
N PRO A 220 62.50 -15.38 31.62
CA PRO A 220 63.92 -15.68 31.68
C PRO A 220 64.22 -16.93 30.86
N ALA A 221 65.27 -16.89 30.04
CA ALA A 221 65.73 -18.05 29.28
C ALA A 221 66.03 -19.20 30.24
N LEU A 222 65.19 -20.26 30.20
CA LEU A 222 65.46 -21.48 30.93
C LEU A 222 66.69 -22.19 30.31
N PRO A 223 67.60 -22.73 31.13
CA PRO A 223 68.84 -23.31 30.62
C PRO A 223 68.53 -24.53 29.76
N HIS A 224 69.03 -24.52 28.53
CA HIS A 224 69.11 -25.69 27.66
C HIS A 224 69.77 -26.86 28.42
N LYS A 225 69.03 -27.95 28.63
CA LYS A 225 69.61 -29.24 28.99
C LYS A 225 69.19 -30.27 27.95
N ASN A 226 70.11 -30.53 27.03
CA ASN A 226 70.07 -31.66 26.11
C ASN A 226 69.90 -32.97 26.89
N GLY A 227 68.95 -33.80 26.45
CA GLY A 227 68.77 -35.15 26.94
C GLY A 227 67.92 -35.95 25.96
N ASN A 228 68.58 -36.72 25.10
CA ASN A 228 67.99 -37.84 24.36
C ASN A 228 67.23 -38.77 25.32
N ASN A 229 65.99 -39.14 25.01
CA ASN A 229 65.64 -40.54 24.69
C ASN A 229 64.14 -40.74 24.40
N GLU A 230 63.90 -41.42 23.28
CA GLU A 230 63.01 -42.58 23.11
C GLU A 230 61.47 -42.45 23.26
N THR A 231 60.81 -42.65 22.10
CA THR A 231 59.60 -43.46 21.85
C THR A 231 58.37 -43.31 22.75
N GLY A 232 57.27 -42.82 22.16
CA GLY A 232 55.94 -42.86 22.78
C GLY A 232 54.77 -42.69 21.80
N GLY A 233 54.34 -43.80 21.19
CA GLY A 233 52.96 -44.18 20.87
C GLY A 233 51.89 -43.17 20.40
N TYR A 234 51.42 -43.39 19.17
CA TYR A 234 50.04 -43.27 18.65
C TYR A 234 48.97 -42.52 19.48
N ARG A 235 48.25 -41.61 18.81
CA ARG A 235 46.85 -41.82 18.35
C ARG A 235 46.36 -40.65 17.46
N ARG A 236 46.04 -40.94 16.20
CA ARG A 236 45.26 -40.04 15.34
C ARG A 236 43.83 -39.91 15.91
N PRO A 237 43.22 -38.72 15.98
CA PRO A 237 41.84 -38.60 16.41
C PRO A 237 40.91 -39.27 15.39
N ARG A 238 40.11 -40.23 15.84
CA ARG A 238 39.03 -40.87 15.07
C ARG A 238 38.03 -39.79 14.62
N ARG A 239 37.85 -39.61 13.31
CA ARG A 239 36.69 -38.89 12.75
C ARG A 239 35.42 -39.61 13.23
N ARG A 240 34.56 -38.90 13.97
CA ARG A 240 33.18 -39.36 14.24
C ARG A 240 32.43 -39.36 12.90
N ARG A 241 31.77 -40.48 12.56
CA ARG A 241 30.83 -40.55 11.43
C ARG A 241 29.64 -39.61 11.71
N SER A 242 29.22 -38.88 10.69
CA SER A 242 28.02 -38.05 10.70
C SER A 242 26.78 -38.94 10.69
N ILE A 243 25.69 -38.46 11.30
CA ILE A 243 24.41 -39.18 11.41
C ILE A 243 23.66 -39.28 10.06
N TRP A 244 24.18 -38.65 9.01
CA TRP A 244 23.59 -38.59 7.67
C TRP A 244 24.22 -39.56 6.66
N ASP A 245 25.11 -40.46 7.10
CA ASP A 245 25.65 -41.57 6.30
C ASP A 245 24.94 -42.91 6.66
N MET A 246 23.60 -42.92 6.70
CA MET A 246 22.80 -44.15 6.62
C MET A 246 21.88 -44.10 5.41
#